data_AF-A0A4Q6C2Z5-F1
#
_entry.id   AF-A0A4Q6C2Z5-F1
#
_cell.length_a   1.000
_cell.length_b   1.000
_cell.length_c   1.000
_cell.angle_alpha   90.00
_cell.angle_beta   90.00
_cell.angle_gamma   90.00
#
_symmetry.space_group_name_H-M   'P 1'
#
loop_
_entity.id
_entity.type
_entity.pdbx_description
1 polymer ?
#
loop_
_entity_poly.entity_id
_entity_poly.type
_entity_poly.pdbx_seq_one_letter_code
_entity_poly.pdbx_strand_id
1 'polypeptide(L)'
;SAAPAVPKGVVTKEIRHSWVSNLHKEYFVEGTEPDQQVIEPAPDRKVQFVFPAEGSVLVKDPHIDQGNVALFVRFKGSVPPESQLFWNGKVLGPAVSPFKIDQPDNGTHEMSIQSKDGAVVAKVKFLIKGAQ
;
A
#
# COMPACT_ATOMS: atom_id res chain seq x y z
N SER A 1 19.29 -20.12 -38.13
CA SER A 1 19.76 -20.37 -36.76
C SER A 1 18.61 -20.98 -35.99
N ALA A 2 18.74 -22.23 -35.52
CA ALA A 2 17.68 -22.91 -34.78
C ALA A 2 17.83 -22.63 -33.27
N ALA A 3 16.72 -22.47 -32.56
CA ALA A 3 16.77 -22.33 -31.11
C ALA A 3 17.30 -23.62 -30.47
N PRO A 4 18.12 -23.52 -29.41
CA PRO A 4 18.65 -24.69 -28.71
C PRO A 4 17.51 -25.52 -28.11
N ALA A 5 17.69 -26.84 -28.11
CA ALA A 5 16.74 -27.75 -27.48
C ALA A 5 16.65 -27.50 -25.97
N VAL A 6 15.47 -27.70 -25.40
CA VAL A 6 15.26 -27.59 -23.94
C VAL A 6 16.11 -28.65 -23.23
N PRO A 7 16.90 -28.27 -22.20
CA PRO A 7 17.73 -29.21 -21.45
C PRO A 7 16.92 -30.33 -20.80
N LYS A 8 17.55 -31.48 -20.57
CA LYS A 8 16.94 -32.58 -19.82
C LYS A 8 16.63 -32.13 -18.38
N GLY A 9 15.44 -32.47 -17.87
CA GLY A 9 14.96 -32.07 -16.55
C GLY A 9 14.36 -30.65 -16.50
N VAL A 10 14.16 -30.01 -17.66
CA VAL A 10 13.45 -28.75 -17.79
C VAL A 10 12.17 -28.97 -18.58
N VAL A 11 11.04 -28.50 -18.06
CA VAL A 11 9.73 -28.54 -18.71
C VAL A 11 9.27 -27.12 -19.07
N THR A 12 8.52 -27.01 -20.15
CA THR A 12 7.94 -25.72 -20.58
C THR A 12 6.46 -25.70 -20.24
N LYS A 13 5.99 -24.63 -19.57
CA LYS A 13 4.57 -24.34 -19.41
C LYS A 13 4.21 -23.00 -20.00
N GLU A 14 2.97 -22.91 -20.47
CA GLU A 14 2.35 -21.66 -20.86
C GLU A 14 1.65 -21.06 -19.63
N ILE A 15 2.12 -19.89 -19.21
CA ILE A 15 1.61 -19.14 -18.06
C ILE A 15 0.83 -17.94 -18.55
N ARG A 16 -0.35 -17.74 -17.97
CA ARG A 16 -1.19 -16.57 -18.19
C ARG A 16 -1.22 -15.74 -16.90
N HIS A 17 -0.82 -14.49 -17.02
CA HIS A 17 -1.04 -13.49 -15.98
C HIS A 17 -2.39 -12.83 -16.22
N SER A 18 -3.19 -12.59 -15.17
CA SER A 18 -4.48 -11.91 -15.35
C SER A 18 -4.35 -10.42 -15.72
N TRP A 19 -3.16 -9.83 -15.57
CA TRP A 19 -2.86 -8.43 -15.90
C TRP A 19 -2.16 -8.22 -17.25
N VAL A 20 -1.94 -9.29 -18.04
CA VAL A 20 -1.34 -9.19 -19.38
C VAL A 20 -2.12 -10.08 -20.35
N SER A 21 -2.41 -9.58 -21.55
CA SER A 21 -3.14 -10.35 -22.59
C SER A 21 -2.33 -11.50 -23.20
N ASN A 22 -1.01 -11.50 -23.01
CA ASN A 22 -0.10 -12.39 -23.71
C ASN A 22 0.21 -13.65 -22.90
N LEU A 23 0.24 -14.78 -23.59
CA LEU A 23 0.66 -16.05 -23.06
C LEU A 23 2.19 -16.09 -23.00
N HIS A 24 2.75 -16.38 -21.84
CA HIS A 24 4.20 -16.46 -21.65
C HIS A 24 4.63 -17.92 -21.59
N LYS A 25 5.73 -18.25 -22.28
CA LYS A 25 6.37 -19.56 -22.12
C LYS A 25 7.41 -19.45 -21.02
N GLU A 26 7.21 -20.19 -19.95
CA GLU A 26 8.14 -20.29 -18.83
C GLU A 26 8.73 -21.69 -18.74
N TYR A 27 9.94 -21.77 -18.22
CA TYR A 27 10.72 -23.00 -18.08
C TYR A 27 10.89 -23.33 -16.61
N PHE A 28 10.57 -24.57 -16.23
CA PHE A 28 10.60 -25.05 -14.84
C PHE A 28 11.52 -26.27 -14.76
N VAL A 29 12.09 -26.51 -13.58
CA VAL A 29 12.70 -27.82 -13.30
C VAL A 29 11.56 -28.84 -13.19
N GLU A 30 11.74 -30.01 -13.81
CA GLU A 30 10.76 -31.10 -13.77
C GLU A 30 10.37 -31.43 -12.31
N GLY A 31 9.07 -31.43 -12.03
CA GLY A 31 8.49 -31.63 -10.71
C GLY A 31 8.35 -30.35 -9.86
N THR A 32 8.74 -29.19 -10.37
CA THR A 32 8.57 -27.88 -9.69
C THR A 32 7.62 -26.93 -10.41
N GLU A 33 7.05 -27.37 -11.53
CA GLU A 33 6.06 -26.60 -12.26
C GLU A 33 4.80 -26.33 -11.40
N PRO A 34 4.21 -25.14 -11.49
CA PRO A 34 2.97 -24.85 -10.79
C PRO A 34 1.82 -25.67 -11.40
N ASP A 35 0.89 -26.15 -10.57
CA ASP A 35 -0.32 -26.83 -11.03
C ASP A 35 -1.26 -25.87 -11.77
N GLN A 36 -1.31 -24.60 -11.33
CA GLN A 36 -2.09 -23.56 -11.97
C GLN A 36 -1.28 -22.79 -13.01
N GLN A 37 -1.84 -22.67 -14.21
CA GLN A 37 -1.27 -21.87 -15.31
C GLN A 37 -1.72 -20.41 -15.28
N VAL A 38 -2.72 -20.08 -14.46
CA VAL A 38 -3.21 -18.72 -14.27
C VAL A 38 -2.66 -18.20 -12.96
N ILE A 39 -1.84 -17.16 -13.04
CA ILE A 39 -1.38 -16.43 -11.86
C ILE A 39 -2.34 -15.27 -11.66
N GLU A 40 -3.17 -15.38 -10.63
CA GLU A 40 -3.96 -14.26 -10.15
C GLU A 40 -3.10 -13.37 -9.24
N PRO A 41 -3.26 -12.04 -9.30
CA PRO A 41 -2.69 -11.17 -8.29
C PRO A 41 -3.21 -11.63 -6.93
N ALA A 42 -2.32 -11.66 -5.94
CA ALA A 42 -2.72 -11.93 -4.56
C ALA A 42 -3.95 -11.07 -4.23
N PRO A 43 -4.96 -11.64 -3.52
CA PRO A 43 -6.21 -10.96 -3.24
C PRO A 43 -5.93 -9.57 -2.69
N ASP A 44 -6.74 -8.63 -3.18
CA ASP A 44 -6.59 -7.20 -3.01
C ASP A 44 -6.12 -6.88 -1.59
N ARG A 45 -4.85 -6.45 -1.45
CA ARG A 45 -4.28 -6.25 -0.12
C ARG A 45 -5.11 -5.19 0.57
N LYS A 46 -5.75 -5.57 1.69
CA LYS A 46 -6.52 -4.64 2.53
C LYS A 46 -5.72 -3.36 2.74
N VAL A 47 -6.41 -2.23 2.55
CA VAL A 47 -5.82 -0.91 2.78
C VAL A 47 -5.31 -0.85 4.20
N GLN A 48 -4.06 -0.45 4.37
CA GLN A 48 -3.45 -0.33 5.69
C GLN A 48 -2.47 0.84 5.73
N PHE A 49 -2.47 1.57 6.84
CA PHE A 49 -1.47 2.60 7.10
C PHE A 49 -0.10 1.96 7.30
N VAL A 50 0.88 2.46 6.55
CA VAL A 50 2.31 2.16 6.71
C VAL A 50 2.90 3.15 7.70
N PHE A 51 2.47 4.41 7.65
CA PHE A 51 2.86 5.45 8.59
C PHE A 51 1.78 6.55 8.67
N PRO A 52 1.43 7.07 9.87
CA PRO A 52 1.82 6.55 11.18
C PRO A 52 1.36 5.10 11.38
N ALA A 53 2.06 4.37 12.24
CA ALA A 53 1.66 3.01 12.63
C ALA A 53 0.75 3.06 13.87
N GLU A 54 -0.04 2.00 14.07
CA GLU A 54 -0.94 1.90 15.22
C GLU A 54 -0.17 2.02 16.54
N GLY A 55 -0.64 2.90 17.42
CA GLY A 55 -0.04 3.17 18.72
C GLY A 55 1.31 3.90 18.67
N SER A 56 1.78 4.31 17.49
CA SER A 56 3.06 5.02 17.38
C SER A 56 3.03 6.38 18.08
N VAL A 57 4.19 6.79 18.62
CA VAL A 57 4.40 8.11 19.19
C VAL A 57 5.36 8.87 18.29
N LEU A 58 4.91 9.97 17.73
CA LEU A 58 5.69 10.86 16.88
C LEU A 58 6.12 12.07 17.71
N VAL A 59 7.36 12.49 17.57
CA VAL A 59 7.92 13.63 18.29
C VAL A 59 8.37 14.68 17.29
N LYS A 60 7.90 15.92 17.47
CA LYS A 60 8.37 17.07 16.69
C LYS A 60 9.79 17.43 17.11
N ASP A 61 10.67 17.60 16.14
CA ASP A 61 12.04 18.05 16.39
C ASP A 61 12.02 19.52 16.86
N PRO A 62 12.53 19.83 18.07
CA PRO A 62 12.52 21.20 18.60
C PRO A 62 13.49 22.15 17.87
N HIS A 63 14.39 21.63 17.04
CA HIS A 63 15.35 22.43 16.27
C HIS A 63 14.84 22.81 14.87
N ILE A 64 13.72 22.22 14.44
CA ILE A 64 13.06 22.58 13.19
C ILE A 64 12.07 23.72 13.48
N ASP A 65 12.11 24.77 12.67
CA ASP A 65 11.11 25.83 12.74
C ASP A 65 9.70 25.23 12.66
N GLN A 66 8.80 25.65 13.54
CA GLN A 66 7.44 25.10 13.59
C GLN A 66 6.67 25.26 12.27
N GLY A 67 7.02 26.26 11.45
CA GLY A 67 6.52 26.44 10.08
C GLY A 67 6.91 25.34 9.09
N ASN A 68 7.98 24.60 9.39
CA ASN A 68 8.60 23.61 8.51
C ASN A 68 8.32 22.17 8.94
N VAL A 69 7.55 21.97 10.02
CA VAL A 69 7.17 20.62 10.49
C VAL A 69 5.98 20.10 9.68
N ALA A 70 6.15 18.94 9.06
CA ALA A 70 5.09 18.26 8.31
C ALA A 70 5.06 16.76 8.62
N LEU A 71 3.86 16.18 8.60
CA LEU A 71 3.61 14.75 8.69
C LEU A 71 3.25 14.18 7.31
N PHE A 72 3.99 13.18 6.85
CA PHE A 72 3.69 12.44 5.63
C PHE A 72 2.97 11.13 5.97
N VAL A 73 1.67 11.09 5.74
CA VAL A 73 0.86 9.88 5.90
C VAL A 73 1.06 8.96 4.70
N ARG A 74 1.26 7.67 4.95
CA ARG A 74 1.48 6.63 3.93
C ARG A 74 0.61 5.42 4.21
N PHE A 75 0.01 4.89 3.17
CA PHE A 75 -0.73 3.63 3.19
C PHE A 75 -0.47 2.83 1.92
N LYS A 76 -0.81 1.54 1.98
CA LYS A 76 -0.69 0.58 0.88
C LYS A 76 -1.97 -0.25 0.76
N GLY A 77 -2.14 -0.92 -0.38
CA GLY A 77 -3.35 -1.65 -0.72
C GLY A 77 -4.21 -0.88 -1.72
N SER A 78 -5.27 -1.51 -2.20
CA SER A 78 -6.16 -0.90 -3.19
C SER A 78 -7.22 -0.07 -2.50
N VAL A 79 -7.08 1.25 -2.62
CA VAL A 79 -8.05 2.20 -2.07
C VAL A 79 -9.25 2.28 -3.01
N PRO A 80 -10.49 2.08 -2.51
CA PRO A 80 -11.67 2.22 -3.35
C PRO A 80 -11.73 3.60 -4.03
N PRO A 81 -12.25 3.70 -5.27
CA PRO A 81 -12.40 4.98 -5.95
C PRO A 81 -13.16 6.00 -5.11
N GLU A 82 -12.80 7.28 -5.26
CA GLU A 82 -13.43 8.42 -4.58
C GLU A 82 -13.30 8.43 -3.05
N SER A 83 -12.55 7.49 -2.46
CA SER A 83 -12.28 7.48 -1.01
C SER A 83 -11.60 8.76 -0.54
N GLN A 84 -11.94 9.19 0.67
CA GLN A 84 -11.40 10.38 1.31
C GLN A 84 -10.56 10.01 2.54
N LEU A 85 -9.56 10.83 2.83
CA LEU A 85 -8.75 10.78 4.03
C LEU A 85 -9.33 11.72 5.08
N PHE A 86 -9.41 11.24 6.32
CA PHE A 86 -9.96 11.99 7.46
C PHE A 86 -8.97 12.05 8.60
N TRP A 87 -8.90 13.21 9.25
CA TRP A 87 -8.15 13.48 10.48
C TRP A 87 -9.12 13.81 11.61
N ASN A 88 -9.19 12.97 12.64
CA ASN A 88 -10.12 13.12 13.76
C ASN A 88 -11.57 13.34 13.30
N GLY A 89 -11.99 12.63 12.23
CA GLY A 89 -13.32 12.77 11.64
C GLY A 89 -13.51 13.97 10.70
N LYS A 90 -12.52 14.85 10.55
CA LYS A 90 -12.54 15.95 9.56
C LYS A 90 -11.94 15.49 8.23
N VAL A 91 -12.64 15.75 7.13
CA VAL A 91 -12.13 15.48 5.76
C VAL A 91 -10.87 16.32 5.50
N LEU A 92 -9.81 15.66 5.07
CA LEU A 92 -8.60 16.30 4.56
C LEU A 92 -8.60 16.41 3.03
N GLY A 93 -9.20 15.43 2.35
CA GLY A 93 -9.28 15.38 0.89
C GLY A 93 -9.16 13.96 0.35
N PRO A 94 -8.87 13.79 -0.96
CA PRO A 94 -8.75 12.48 -1.58
C PRO A 94 -7.73 11.59 -0.87
N ALA A 95 -8.03 10.30 -0.76
CA ALA A 95 -7.14 9.31 -0.17
C ALA A 95 -5.97 8.98 -1.12
N VAL A 96 -4.99 9.87 -1.17
CA VAL A 96 -3.71 9.71 -1.89
C VAL A 96 -2.57 9.36 -0.93
N SER A 97 -1.61 8.57 -1.39
CA SER A 97 -0.42 8.16 -0.61
C SER A 97 0.85 8.47 -1.41
N PRO A 98 1.80 9.25 -0.89
CA PRO A 98 1.77 9.92 0.41
C PRO A 98 0.81 11.13 0.47
N PHE A 99 0.29 11.44 1.66
CA PHE A 99 -0.47 12.66 1.96
C PHE A 99 0.32 13.53 2.95
N LYS A 100 0.49 14.82 2.65
CA LYS A 100 1.22 15.76 3.52
C LYS A 100 0.25 16.54 4.41
N ILE A 101 0.57 16.63 5.70
CA ILE A 101 -0.15 17.42 6.70
C ILE A 101 0.86 18.41 7.29
N ASP A 102 0.63 19.69 7.05
CA ASP A 102 1.46 20.76 7.60
C ASP A 102 1.07 21.07 9.04
N GLN A 103 2.09 21.31 9.88
CA GLN A 103 1.93 21.73 11.28
C GLN A 103 0.91 20.89 12.06
N PRO A 104 1.07 19.55 12.11
CA PRO A 104 0.11 18.72 12.81
C PRO A 104 0.10 19.06 14.31
N ASP A 105 -1.08 19.17 14.92
CA ASP A 105 -1.21 19.49 16.34
C ASP A 105 -0.62 18.40 17.24
N ASN A 106 -0.37 18.75 18.50
CA ASN A 106 -0.02 17.76 19.52
C ASN A 106 -1.29 17.05 20.02
N GLY A 107 -1.14 15.80 20.46
CA GLY A 107 -2.23 15.02 21.05
C GLY A 107 -2.44 13.66 20.40
N THR A 108 -3.47 12.97 20.86
CA THR A 108 -3.89 11.70 20.25
C THR A 108 -4.69 12.01 18.99
N HIS A 109 -4.30 11.37 17.91
CA HIS A 109 -4.91 11.54 16.60
C HIS A 109 -5.36 10.21 16.04
N GLU A 110 -6.41 10.29 15.23
CA GLU A 110 -6.97 9.20 14.48
C GLU A 110 -7.02 9.59 13.01
N MET A 111 -6.49 8.71 12.17
CA MET A 111 -6.58 8.82 10.73
C MET A 111 -7.46 7.70 10.20
N SER A 112 -8.35 8.02 9.27
CA SER A 112 -9.15 7.02 8.59
C SER A 112 -9.25 7.29 7.10
N ILE A 113 -9.30 6.24 6.30
CA ILE A 113 -9.73 6.30 4.91
C ILE A 113 -11.17 5.80 4.89
N GLN A 114 -12.06 6.56 4.26
CA GLN A 114 -13.45 6.17 4.10
C GLN A 114 -13.81 6.18 2.62
N SER A 115 -14.52 5.15 2.17
CA SER A 115 -15.06 5.08 0.81
C SER A 115 -16.23 6.04 0.62
N LYS A 116 -16.68 6.20 -0.62
CA LYS A 116 -17.77 7.09 -1.01
C LYS A 116 -19.10 6.81 -0.29
N ASP A 117 -19.35 5.56 0.07
CA ASP A 117 -20.52 5.12 0.84
C ASP A 117 -20.38 5.33 2.35
N GLY A 118 -19.26 5.89 2.81
CA GLY A 118 -18.97 6.16 4.22
C GLY A 118 -18.38 4.97 4.98
N ALA A 119 -18.09 3.84 4.31
CA ALA A 119 -17.45 2.71 4.99
C ALA A 119 -15.98 3.03 5.32
N VAL A 120 -15.55 2.71 6.55
CA VAL A 120 -14.16 2.88 6.97
C VAL A 120 -13.33 1.71 6.42
N VAL A 121 -12.45 2.00 5.46
CA VAL A 121 -11.63 0.97 4.79
C VAL A 121 -10.31 0.72 5.52
N ALA A 122 -9.80 1.74 6.20
CA ALA A 122 -8.59 1.66 7.02
C ALA A 122 -8.63 2.74 8.09
N LYS A 123 -8.00 2.46 9.22
CA LYS A 123 -7.92 3.37 10.37
C LYS A 123 -6.62 3.16 11.12
N VAL A 124 -6.09 4.23 11.70
CA VAL A 124 -4.92 4.18 12.59
C VAL A 124 -5.02 5.23 13.69
N LYS A 125 -4.61 4.88 14.91
CA LYS A 125 -4.47 5.81 16.03
C LYS A 125 -3.01 5.96 16.42
N PHE A 126 -2.59 7.18 16.72
CA PHE A 126 -1.21 7.51 17.09
C PHE A 126 -1.18 8.79 17.94
N LEU A 127 -0.03 9.10 18.52
CA LEU A 127 0.18 10.25 19.40
C LEU A 127 1.26 11.15 18.82
N ILE A 128 1.01 12.47 18.79
CA ILE A 128 2.02 13.47 18.47
C ILE A 128 2.41 14.23 19.74
N LYS A 129 3.72 14.37 19.99
CA LYS A 129 4.31 15.16 21.07
C LYS A 129 5.31 16.17 20.52
N GLY A 130 5.55 17.25 21.25
CA GLY A 130 6.53 18.29 20.90
C GLY A 130 6.28 19.58 21.67
N ALA A 131 7.20 20.53 21.60
CA ALA A 131 7.02 21.85 22.24
C ALA A 131 5.83 22.60 21.61
N GLN A 132 5.00 23.22 22.45
CA GLN A 132 3.98 24.19 22.03
C GLN A 132 4.65 25.54 21.72
#